data_AF-A0A6G3Y0F5-F1
#
_entry.id   AF-A0A6G3Y0F5-F1
#
_cell.length_a   1.000
_cell.length_b   1.000
_cell.length_c   1.000
_cell.angle_alpha   90.00
_cell.angle_beta   90.00
_cell.angle_gamma   90.00
#
_symmetry.space_group_name_H-M   'P 1'
#
loop_
_entity.id
_entity.type
_entity.pdbx_description
1 polymer ?
#
loop_
_entity_poly.entity_id
_entity_poly.type
_entity_poly.pdbx_seq_one_letter_code
_entity_poly.pdbx_strand_id
1 'polypeptide(L)'
;LPRVTEAPAAERGALLAGLRGDLGRFSQAAGRPAHITVEEDYVMPPLKVAASDWHAPLADLGPAVELLTVFDWLHDVRVLMTAAFVERFGAGANVPLAEHAAFIVGEVSRRAAAMAAVYGPEGTGQAAALSGIGPADGCLERMYLLRRELSEEVHALLTKTAQAGEDTLRLTAGDVAELTRALPDRFRSDPLIYGVLLQQAGDQLVLNDGLPGHGMLYARFLEADRRQGGRALPRLADHLKRFYGHDGTRITEDLGLHRLNVNAHTPVLPGGLTAEDWFTLRLAHDPETDTLRVEDTDGTPLRVLPLGTGHPGLFPPPLSVASGLVISGRLFNSLPNSWHAATPWDGKHTRVAPRMAVGDVLIGRRRWYGGAELDSAVAAGPDEHERLLGLTAWRSSHGVPEEVVIKSAPEDEGPLSVGAPDVQSKRLAQKPQYVDLSSALAVRVLPRMLERRGAGTSYLEEALPGVTDGTHATEWVLEVGREAGGRFEYHPADGGAAEGVRS
;
A
#
# COMPACT_ATOMS: atom_id res chain seq x y z
N LEU A 1 -10.52 12.60 30.54
CA LEU A 1 -10.96 12.09 29.23
C LEU A 1 -12.45 12.38 28.96
N PRO A 2 -13.42 12.03 29.84
CA PRO A 2 -14.84 12.36 29.62
C PRO A 2 -15.10 13.85 29.35
N ARG A 3 -14.40 14.73 30.07
CA ARG A 3 -14.46 16.19 29.86
C ARG A 3 -14.04 16.65 28.46
N VAL A 4 -13.13 15.95 27.79
CA VAL A 4 -12.69 16.31 26.43
C VAL A 4 -13.73 15.84 25.41
N THR A 5 -14.24 14.62 25.57
CA THR A 5 -15.22 14.01 24.66
C THR A 5 -16.57 14.73 24.70
N GLU A 6 -16.99 15.22 25.87
CA GLU A 6 -18.28 15.89 26.07
C GLU A 6 -18.24 17.40 25.81
N ALA A 7 -17.05 18.00 25.69
CA ALA A 7 -16.92 19.44 25.53
C ALA A 7 -17.33 19.94 24.13
N PRO A 8 -17.95 21.13 24.03
CA PRO A 8 -18.18 21.82 22.76
C PRO A 8 -16.87 22.09 22.01
N ALA A 9 -16.91 22.13 20.67
CA ALA A 9 -15.73 22.33 19.82
C ALA A 9 -14.89 23.57 20.21
N ALA A 10 -15.55 24.67 20.62
CA ALA A 10 -14.89 25.90 21.05
C ALA A 10 -14.06 25.74 22.34
N GLU A 11 -14.42 24.80 23.22
CA GLU A 11 -13.76 24.57 24.51
C GLU A 11 -12.67 23.48 24.45
N ARG A 12 -12.78 22.58 23.47
CA ARG A 12 -11.86 21.44 23.30
C ARG A 12 -10.40 21.86 23.21
N GLY A 13 -10.10 22.95 22.52
CA GLY A 13 -8.71 23.45 22.38
C GLY A 13 -8.05 23.74 23.73
N ALA A 14 -8.76 24.41 24.65
CA ALA A 14 -8.24 24.72 25.98
C ALA A 14 -8.08 23.46 26.84
N LEU A 15 -9.02 22.52 26.74
CA LEU A 15 -8.97 21.25 27.47
C LEU A 15 -7.81 20.37 26.99
N LEU A 16 -7.58 20.28 25.68
CA LEU A 16 -6.44 19.55 25.10
C LEU A 16 -5.11 20.20 25.51
N ALA A 17 -5.04 21.53 25.54
CA ALA A 17 -3.86 22.25 26.02
C ALA A 17 -3.56 21.96 27.51
N GLY A 18 -4.59 21.97 28.36
CA GLY A 18 -4.48 21.62 29.77
C GLY A 18 -4.02 20.17 29.97
N LEU A 19 -4.66 19.22 29.28
CA LEU A 19 -4.27 17.81 29.30
C LEU A 19 -2.82 17.61 28.85
N ARG A 20 -2.39 18.27 27.77
CA ARG A 20 -1.00 18.24 27.32
C ARG A 20 -0.04 18.77 28.39
N GLY A 21 -0.41 19.84 29.09
CA GLY A 21 0.38 20.38 30.20
C GLY A 21 0.51 19.40 31.36
N ASP A 22 -0.58 18.75 31.74
CA ASP A 22 -0.62 17.76 32.84
C ASP A 22 0.21 16.52 32.50
N LEU A 23 0.04 15.98 31.29
CA LEU A 23 0.81 14.86 30.77
C LEU A 23 2.31 15.19 30.66
N GLY A 24 2.65 16.40 30.26
CA GLY A 24 4.04 16.88 30.24
C GLY A 24 4.68 16.88 31.63
N ARG A 25 3.97 17.36 32.66
CA ARG A 25 4.47 17.34 34.05
C ARG A 25 4.64 15.91 34.57
N PHE A 26 3.69 15.02 34.26
CA PHE A 26 3.80 13.60 34.64
C PHE A 26 5.01 12.92 33.98
N SER A 27 5.17 13.12 32.68
CA SER A 27 6.28 12.60 31.88
C SER A 27 7.66 13.05 32.41
N GLN A 28 7.78 14.32 32.78
CA GLN A 28 8.97 14.87 33.44
C GLN A 28 9.21 14.23 34.82
N ALA A 29 8.17 14.10 35.65
CA ALA A 29 8.28 13.48 36.97
C ALA A 29 8.68 11.99 36.91
N ALA A 30 8.28 11.28 35.86
CA ALA A 30 8.66 9.89 35.61
C ALA A 30 10.12 9.71 35.12
N GLY A 31 10.88 10.80 34.94
CA GLY A 31 12.25 10.74 34.41
C GLY A 31 12.33 10.26 32.96
N ARG A 32 11.20 10.29 32.24
CA ARG A 32 11.07 9.80 30.86
C ARG A 32 10.35 10.87 30.04
N PRO A 33 10.99 12.00 29.70
CA PRO A 33 10.34 13.13 29.05
C PRO A 33 9.92 12.78 27.61
N ALA A 34 8.78 12.12 27.48
CA ALA A 34 8.07 11.88 26.24
C ALA A 34 6.93 12.90 26.08
N HIS A 35 6.72 13.37 24.85
CA HIS A 35 5.50 14.07 24.48
C HIS A 35 4.38 13.03 24.34
N ILE A 36 3.43 13.05 25.27
CA ILE A 36 2.26 12.17 25.21
C ILE A 36 1.25 12.83 24.26
N THR A 37 0.97 12.18 23.14
CA THR A 37 -0.02 12.61 22.16
C THR A 37 -1.43 12.22 22.61
N VAL A 38 -2.41 13.05 22.23
CA VAL A 38 -3.83 12.73 22.34
C VAL A 38 -4.34 12.54 20.94
N GLU A 39 -5.04 11.44 20.71
CA GLU A 39 -5.57 11.07 19.41
C GLU A 39 -7.06 10.89 19.49
N GLU A 40 -7.74 11.32 18.42
CA GLU A 40 -9.18 11.27 18.30
C GLU A 40 -9.53 10.58 17.00
N ASP A 41 -10.28 9.47 17.11
CA ASP A 41 -10.88 8.78 15.98
C ASP A 41 -12.38 9.07 16.00
N TYR A 42 -12.89 9.73 14.95
CA TYR A 42 -14.32 9.97 14.81
C TYR A 42 -14.97 8.81 14.06
N VAL A 43 -15.75 8.01 14.78
CA VAL A 43 -16.43 6.84 14.22
C VAL A 43 -17.91 7.14 14.07
N MET A 44 -18.42 7.00 12.86
CA MET A 44 -19.85 7.12 12.56
C MET A 44 -20.57 5.79 12.83
N PRO A 45 -21.89 5.81 13.09
CA PRO A 45 -22.69 4.59 13.10
C PRO A 45 -22.53 3.79 11.80
N PRO A 46 -22.49 2.44 11.87
CA PRO A 46 -22.37 1.61 10.69
C PRO A 46 -23.46 1.90 9.67
N LEU A 47 -23.06 2.10 8.42
CA LEU A 47 -23.95 2.23 7.28
C LEU A 47 -24.04 0.89 6.55
N LYS A 48 -25.24 0.51 6.13
CA LYS A 48 -25.43 -0.67 5.27
C LYS A 48 -25.21 -0.26 3.82
N VAL A 49 -24.34 -0.96 3.12
CA VAL A 49 -24.08 -0.79 1.68
C VAL A 49 -24.66 -2.00 0.95
N ALA A 50 -25.46 -1.77 -0.08
CA ALA A 50 -26.03 -2.84 -0.90
C ALA A 50 -24.96 -3.37 -1.86
N ALA A 51 -24.34 -4.51 -1.52
CA ALA A 51 -23.26 -5.11 -2.33
C ALA A 51 -23.73 -5.61 -3.71
N SER A 52 -25.04 -5.85 -3.90
CA SER A 52 -25.62 -6.27 -5.18
C SER A 52 -25.33 -5.30 -6.31
N ASP A 53 -25.32 -4.01 -6.00
CA ASP A 53 -25.15 -2.94 -6.98
C ASP A 53 -23.69 -2.83 -7.45
N TRP A 54 -22.79 -3.55 -6.77
CA TRP A 54 -21.35 -3.54 -6.98
C TRP A 54 -20.82 -4.86 -7.52
N HIS A 55 -21.70 -5.81 -7.87
CA HIS A 55 -21.28 -7.19 -8.16
C HIS A 55 -20.24 -7.29 -9.28
N ALA A 56 -20.43 -6.54 -10.37
CA ALA A 56 -19.49 -6.54 -11.50
C ALA A 56 -18.14 -5.86 -11.14
N PRO A 57 -18.10 -4.60 -10.65
CA PRO A 57 -16.84 -3.98 -10.24
C PRO A 57 -16.08 -4.75 -9.15
N LEU A 58 -16.80 -5.41 -8.22
CA LEU A 58 -16.18 -6.23 -7.18
C LEU A 58 -15.56 -7.52 -7.74
N ALA A 59 -16.14 -8.11 -8.79
CA ALA A 59 -15.57 -9.28 -9.45
C ALA A 59 -14.25 -8.94 -10.17
N ASP A 60 -14.13 -7.73 -10.70
CA ASP A 60 -12.93 -7.25 -11.40
C ASP A 60 -11.77 -6.88 -10.45
N LEU A 61 -12.04 -6.75 -9.13
CA LEU A 61 -10.98 -6.50 -8.14
C LEU A 61 -9.94 -7.62 -8.08
N GLY A 62 -10.37 -8.88 -8.24
CA GLY A 62 -9.47 -10.03 -8.23
C GLY A 62 -8.39 -9.94 -9.30
N PRO A 63 -8.76 -9.84 -10.59
CA PRO A 63 -7.83 -9.57 -11.68
C PRO A 63 -7.00 -8.30 -11.49
N ALA A 64 -7.59 -7.19 -11.00
CA ALA A 64 -6.83 -5.97 -10.73
C ALA A 64 -5.70 -6.20 -9.71
N VAL A 65 -5.98 -6.93 -8.62
CA VAL A 65 -4.99 -7.30 -7.60
C VAL A 65 -3.97 -8.30 -8.14
N GLU A 66 -4.38 -9.28 -8.96
CA GLU A 66 -3.47 -10.24 -9.62
C GLU A 66 -2.46 -9.53 -10.53
N LEU A 67 -2.86 -8.47 -11.25
CA LEU A 67 -1.92 -7.68 -12.05
C LEU A 67 -0.89 -6.97 -11.17
N LEU A 68 -1.34 -6.31 -10.09
CA LEU A 68 -0.50 -5.47 -9.25
C LEU A 68 0.39 -6.27 -8.28
N THR A 69 0.00 -7.48 -7.86
CA THR A 69 0.80 -8.33 -6.95
C THR A 69 2.13 -8.76 -7.56
N VAL A 70 2.27 -8.75 -8.90
CA VAL A 70 3.57 -9.02 -9.56
C VAL A 70 4.64 -8.03 -9.09
N PHE A 71 4.23 -6.81 -8.73
CA PHE A 71 5.10 -5.75 -8.19
C PHE A 71 5.13 -5.71 -6.66
N ASP A 72 4.57 -6.70 -5.96
CA ASP A 72 4.71 -6.79 -4.50
C ASP A 72 6.11 -7.28 -4.12
N TRP A 73 6.84 -6.42 -3.42
CA TRP A 73 8.22 -6.67 -3.00
C TRP A 73 8.33 -7.68 -1.85
N LEU A 74 7.23 -8.00 -1.15
CA LEU A 74 7.29 -9.06 -0.15
C LEU A 74 7.47 -10.45 -0.76
N HIS A 75 7.16 -10.64 -2.05
CA HIS A 75 7.59 -11.84 -2.78
C HIS A 75 9.11 -11.97 -2.73
N ASP A 76 9.83 -10.90 -3.07
CA ASP A 76 11.29 -10.86 -3.10
C ASP A 76 11.87 -11.03 -1.69
N VAL A 77 11.30 -10.32 -0.71
CA VAL A 77 11.74 -10.38 0.68
C VAL A 77 11.70 -11.81 1.22
N ARG A 78 10.61 -12.57 1.00
CA ARG A 78 10.48 -13.95 1.51
C ARG A 78 11.57 -14.88 0.97
N VAL A 79 11.84 -14.81 -0.34
CA VAL A 79 12.84 -15.68 -0.96
C VAL A 79 14.26 -15.24 -0.60
N LEU A 80 14.51 -13.93 -0.47
CA LEU A 80 15.79 -13.41 0.00
C LEU A 80 16.06 -13.74 1.47
N MET A 81 15.02 -13.75 2.33
CA MET A 81 15.14 -14.20 3.73
C MET A 81 15.59 -15.66 3.77
N THR A 82 14.95 -16.52 2.96
CA THR A 82 15.29 -17.95 2.88
C THR A 82 16.74 -18.14 2.42
N ALA A 83 17.14 -17.48 1.31
CA ALA A 83 18.50 -17.57 0.80
C ALA A 83 19.54 -17.06 1.82
N ALA A 84 19.29 -15.92 2.48
CA ALA A 84 20.17 -15.36 3.51
C ALA A 84 20.29 -16.29 4.74
N PHE A 85 19.20 -16.94 5.12
CA PHE A 85 19.19 -17.90 6.22
C PHE A 85 20.00 -19.15 5.89
N VAL A 86 19.72 -19.79 4.75
CA VAL A 86 20.38 -21.04 4.34
C VAL A 86 21.88 -20.82 4.13
N GLU A 87 22.28 -19.70 3.52
CA GLU A 87 23.70 -19.37 3.35
C GLU A 87 24.44 -19.24 4.69
N ARG A 88 23.80 -18.63 5.69
CA ARG A 88 24.45 -18.39 6.99
C ARG A 88 24.42 -19.59 7.91
N PHE A 89 23.29 -20.28 8.00
CA PHE A 89 23.02 -21.28 9.04
C PHE A 89 23.00 -22.71 8.49
N GLY A 90 22.88 -22.89 7.18
CA GLY A 90 22.74 -24.18 6.53
C GLY A 90 21.28 -24.63 6.37
N ALA A 91 21.04 -25.53 5.42
CA ALA A 91 19.72 -26.12 5.20
C ALA A 91 19.29 -26.98 6.40
N GLY A 92 18.05 -26.82 6.85
CA GLY A 92 17.49 -27.55 7.98
C GLY A 92 17.85 -26.95 9.35
N ALA A 93 18.57 -25.83 9.37
CA ALA A 93 18.91 -25.15 10.62
C ALA A 93 17.68 -24.58 11.32
N ASN A 94 17.78 -24.51 12.66
CA ASN A 94 16.75 -23.99 13.54
C ASN A 94 17.41 -23.12 14.63
N VAL A 95 17.18 -21.81 14.61
CA VAL A 95 17.92 -20.83 15.42
C VAL A 95 16.98 -19.88 16.18
N PRO A 96 17.40 -19.26 17.29
CA PRO A 96 16.58 -18.25 17.99
C PRO A 96 16.28 -17.06 17.08
N LEU A 97 14.99 -16.72 16.91
CA LEU A 97 14.57 -15.67 15.99
C LEU A 97 15.11 -14.30 16.43
N ALA A 98 14.90 -13.94 17.70
CA ALA A 98 15.27 -12.63 18.23
C ALA A 98 16.78 -12.33 18.13
N GLU A 99 17.63 -13.35 18.25
CA GLU A 99 19.08 -13.22 18.18
C GLU A 99 19.59 -12.91 16.76
N HIS A 100 18.91 -13.44 15.74
CA HIS A 100 19.41 -13.43 14.37
C HIS A 100 18.60 -12.56 13.40
N ALA A 101 17.40 -12.13 13.77
CA ALA A 101 16.53 -11.37 12.88
C ALA A 101 17.16 -10.08 12.33
N ALA A 102 17.94 -9.36 13.14
CA ALA A 102 18.62 -8.14 12.70
C ALA A 102 19.63 -8.41 11.56
N PHE A 103 20.34 -9.54 11.61
CA PHE A 103 21.22 -9.95 10.52
C PHE A 103 20.40 -10.25 9.25
N ILE A 104 19.32 -11.03 9.37
CA ILE A 104 18.48 -11.41 8.23
C ILE A 104 17.89 -10.17 7.55
N VAL A 105 17.33 -9.24 8.32
CA VAL A 105 16.78 -7.98 7.76
C VAL A 105 17.86 -7.16 7.05
N GLY A 106 19.05 -7.02 7.66
CA GLY A 106 20.16 -6.30 7.05
C GLY A 106 20.63 -6.94 5.74
N GLU A 107 20.69 -8.28 5.70
CA GLU A 107 21.11 -9.03 4.52
C GLU A 107 20.08 -8.99 3.38
N VAL A 108 18.79 -9.10 3.70
CA VAL A 108 17.70 -8.88 2.74
C VAL A 108 17.77 -7.47 2.16
N SER A 109 17.99 -6.46 3.02
CA SER A 109 18.09 -5.06 2.60
C SER A 109 19.26 -4.85 1.64
N ARG A 110 20.43 -5.42 1.96
CA ARG A 110 21.63 -5.40 1.10
C ARG A 110 21.37 -6.06 -0.25
N ARG A 111 20.74 -7.24 -0.27
CA ARG A 111 20.39 -7.96 -1.50
C ARG A 111 19.39 -7.20 -2.34
N ALA A 112 18.32 -6.69 -1.74
CA ALA A 112 17.32 -5.88 -2.43
C ALA A 112 17.93 -4.62 -3.05
N ALA A 113 18.87 -3.95 -2.37
CA ALA A 113 19.60 -2.82 -2.95
C ALA A 113 20.42 -3.21 -4.18
N ALA A 114 21.07 -4.39 -4.15
CA ALA A 114 21.79 -4.92 -5.32
C ALA A 114 20.83 -5.25 -6.48
N MET A 115 19.66 -5.83 -6.20
CA MET A 115 18.63 -6.06 -7.21
C MET A 115 18.15 -4.74 -7.82
N ALA A 116 17.87 -3.72 -7.01
CA ALA A 116 17.46 -2.40 -7.46
C ALA A 116 18.53 -1.71 -8.32
N ALA A 117 19.82 -1.91 -8.02
CA ALA A 117 20.91 -1.38 -8.85
C ALA A 117 21.00 -2.04 -10.24
N VAL A 118 20.38 -3.19 -10.46
CA VAL A 118 20.38 -3.90 -11.76
C VAL A 118 19.05 -3.72 -12.49
N TYR A 119 17.93 -3.80 -11.77
CA TYR A 119 16.58 -3.80 -12.33
C TYR A 119 15.80 -2.51 -12.09
N GLY A 120 16.32 -1.59 -11.29
CA GLY A 120 15.71 -0.28 -11.10
C GLY A 120 15.75 0.56 -12.38
N PRO A 121 15.10 1.73 -12.38
CA PRO A 121 15.00 2.60 -13.56
C PRO A 121 16.37 3.02 -14.15
N GLU A 122 17.40 3.14 -13.30
CA GLU A 122 18.78 3.47 -13.69
C GLU A 122 19.70 2.23 -13.71
N GLY A 123 19.11 1.04 -13.59
CA GLY A 123 19.83 -0.20 -13.48
C GLY A 123 20.58 -0.59 -14.75
N THR A 124 21.62 -1.40 -14.59
CA THR A 124 22.47 -1.82 -15.72
C THR A 124 21.79 -2.83 -16.66
N GLY A 125 20.70 -3.47 -16.22
CA GLY A 125 20.02 -4.55 -16.94
C GLY A 125 20.83 -5.85 -17.06
N GLN A 126 22.02 -5.92 -16.43
CA GLN A 126 22.92 -7.07 -16.52
C GLN A 126 22.54 -8.14 -15.49
N ALA A 127 21.62 -9.04 -15.85
CA ALA A 127 21.14 -10.10 -14.96
C ALA A 127 22.25 -10.99 -14.35
N ALA A 128 23.39 -11.14 -15.03
CA ALA A 128 24.56 -11.88 -14.51
C ALA A 128 25.12 -11.30 -13.21
N ALA A 129 24.90 -10.00 -12.92
CA ALA A 129 25.31 -9.35 -11.67
C ALA A 129 24.53 -9.85 -10.44
N LEU A 130 23.50 -10.68 -10.64
CA LEU A 130 22.60 -11.16 -9.59
C LEU A 130 22.78 -12.64 -9.27
N SER A 131 23.73 -13.31 -9.95
CA SER A 131 24.07 -14.70 -9.70
C SER A 131 24.39 -14.93 -8.22
N GLY A 132 23.59 -15.77 -7.55
CA GLY A 132 23.76 -16.12 -6.14
C GLY A 132 23.11 -15.15 -5.14
N ILE A 133 22.31 -14.18 -5.59
CA ILE A 133 21.55 -13.30 -4.68
C ILE A 133 20.29 -13.99 -4.16
N GLY A 134 19.55 -14.64 -5.06
CA GLY A 134 18.31 -15.36 -4.77
C GLY A 134 18.51 -16.84 -4.42
N PRO A 135 17.42 -17.57 -4.13
CA PRO A 135 17.45 -19.02 -3.99
C PRO A 135 17.92 -19.71 -5.28
N ALA A 136 18.43 -20.94 -5.14
CA ALA A 136 19.02 -21.69 -6.26
C ALA A 136 18.00 -22.14 -7.33
N ASP A 137 16.69 -22.04 -7.07
CA ASP A 137 15.63 -22.45 -7.98
C ASP A 137 15.32 -21.44 -9.10
N GLY A 138 16.02 -20.30 -9.11
CA GLY A 138 15.91 -19.25 -10.11
C GLY A 138 14.57 -18.50 -10.10
N CYS A 139 13.76 -18.61 -9.03
CA CYS A 139 12.43 -18.00 -8.99
C CYS A 139 12.49 -16.47 -9.05
N LEU A 140 13.53 -15.87 -8.47
CA LEU A 140 13.71 -14.44 -8.40
C LEU A 140 14.00 -13.87 -9.79
N GLU A 141 14.92 -14.48 -10.53
CA GLU A 141 15.24 -14.11 -11.92
C GLU A 141 14.01 -14.18 -12.82
N ARG A 142 13.19 -15.24 -12.68
CA ARG A 142 11.92 -15.35 -13.41
C ARG A 142 10.92 -14.25 -13.04
N MET A 143 10.84 -13.86 -11.76
CA MET A 143 9.99 -12.74 -11.31
C MET A 143 10.42 -11.42 -11.94
N TYR A 144 11.72 -11.13 -12.00
CA TYR A 144 12.21 -9.88 -12.61
C TYR A 144 12.02 -9.86 -14.13
N LEU A 145 12.24 -11.00 -14.81
CA LEU A 145 11.92 -11.12 -16.23
C LEU A 145 10.43 -10.87 -16.49
N LEU A 146 9.55 -11.47 -15.69
CA LEU A 146 8.10 -11.25 -15.77
C LEU A 146 7.74 -9.77 -15.59
N ARG A 147 8.26 -9.09 -14.55
CA ARG A 147 8.00 -7.66 -14.32
C ARG A 147 8.40 -6.80 -15.53
N ARG A 148 9.53 -7.11 -16.15
CA ARG A 148 10.03 -6.40 -17.33
C ARG A 148 9.11 -6.64 -18.53
N GLU A 149 8.84 -7.89 -18.89
CA GLU A 149 8.00 -8.27 -20.04
C GLU A 149 6.58 -7.71 -19.90
N LEU A 150 6.00 -7.82 -18.69
CA LEU A 150 4.69 -7.23 -18.38
C LEU A 150 4.70 -5.71 -18.55
N SER A 151 5.73 -5.03 -18.02
CA SER A 151 5.84 -3.57 -18.16
C SER A 151 5.98 -3.15 -19.63
N GLU A 152 6.84 -3.83 -20.41
CA GLU A 152 7.03 -3.58 -21.84
C GLU A 152 5.72 -3.74 -22.63
N GLU A 153 4.97 -4.82 -22.38
CA GLU A 153 3.69 -5.08 -23.03
C GLU A 153 2.65 -4.00 -22.67
N VAL A 154 2.51 -3.68 -21.37
CA VAL A 154 1.59 -2.62 -20.92
C VAL A 154 1.99 -1.25 -21.45
N HIS A 155 3.29 -0.95 -21.54
CA HIS A 155 3.80 0.30 -22.12
C HIS A 155 3.48 0.41 -23.62
N ALA A 156 3.57 -0.70 -24.36
CA ALA A 156 3.16 -0.74 -25.76
C ALA A 156 1.66 -0.47 -25.91
N LEU A 157 0.82 -1.07 -25.05
CA LEU A 157 -0.62 -0.83 -25.02
C LEU A 157 -0.97 0.62 -24.64
N LEU A 158 -0.31 1.19 -23.63
CA LEU A 158 -0.46 2.60 -23.25
C LEU A 158 -0.08 3.54 -24.41
N THR A 159 1.03 3.24 -25.09
CA THR A 159 1.47 4.02 -26.25
C THR A 159 0.45 3.98 -27.38
N LYS A 160 -0.08 2.80 -27.71
CA LYS A 160 -1.13 2.63 -28.71
C LYS A 160 -2.40 3.39 -28.34
N THR A 161 -2.83 3.29 -27.08
CA THR A 161 -4.01 4.00 -26.54
C THR A 161 -3.83 5.52 -26.65
N ALA A 162 -2.68 6.04 -26.22
CA ALA A 162 -2.37 7.46 -26.30
C ALA A 162 -2.31 7.98 -27.74
N GLN A 163 -1.70 7.20 -28.66
CA GLN A 163 -1.63 7.56 -30.08
C GLN A 163 -2.99 7.52 -30.79
N ALA A 164 -3.91 6.67 -30.32
CA ALA A 164 -5.28 6.62 -30.81
C ALA A 164 -6.15 7.78 -30.28
N GLY A 165 -5.65 8.58 -29.34
CA GLY A 165 -6.44 9.62 -28.66
C GLY A 165 -7.48 9.06 -27.71
N GLU A 166 -7.32 7.80 -27.28
CA GLU A 166 -8.20 7.17 -26.31
C GLU A 166 -7.76 7.56 -24.89
N ASP A 167 -8.74 7.81 -24.02
CA ASP A 167 -8.47 8.26 -22.66
C ASP A 167 -8.28 7.12 -21.66
N THR A 168 -8.50 5.86 -22.05
CA THR A 168 -8.42 4.70 -21.14
C THR A 168 -7.92 3.44 -21.84
N LEU A 169 -6.82 2.89 -21.33
CA LEU A 169 -6.43 1.50 -21.60
C LEU A 169 -7.31 0.58 -20.75
N ARG A 170 -8.07 -0.31 -21.40
CA ARG A 170 -8.90 -1.32 -20.73
C ARG A 170 -8.31 -2.71 -20.93
N LEU A 171 -8.00 -3.38 -19.83
CA LEU A 171 -7.60 -4.78 -19.78
C LEU A 171 -8.77 -5.62 -19.29
N THR A 172 -8.93 -6.80 -19.87
CA THR A 172 -9.88 -7.82 -19.40
C THR A 172 -9.22 -8.73 -18.37
N ALA A 173 -10.02 -9.52 -17.64
CA ALA A 173 -9.49 -10.58 -16.79
C ALA A 173 -8.65 -11.61 -17.56
N GLY A 174 -8.95 -11.83 -18.85
CA GLY A 174 -8.18 -12.70 -19.74
C GLY A 174 -6.80 -12.11 -20.06
N ASP A 175 -6.73 -10.81 -20.34
CA ASP A 175 -5.46 -10.11 -20.60
C ASP A 175 -4.55 -10.17 -19.38
N VAL A 176 -5.11 -9.92 -18.18
CA VAL A 176 -4.36 -10.05 -16.93
C VAL A 176 -3.84 -11.48 -16.74
N ALA A 177 -4.67 -12.49 -16.98
CA ALA A 177 -4.26 -13.89 -16.81
C ALA A 177 -3.11 -14.27 -17.74
N GLU A 178 -3.05 -13.74 -18.96
CA GLU A 178 -1.93 -13.95 -19.88
C GLU A 178 -0.69 -13.19 -19.40
N LEU A 179 -0.83 -11.91 -19.04
CA LEU A 179 0.27 -11.06 -18.53
C LEU A 179 0.93 -11.66 -17.28
N THR A 180 0.19 -12.35 -16.43
CA THR A 180 0.70 -12.93 -15.17
C THR A 180 0.93 -14.43 -15.22
N ARG A 181 0.78 -15.09 -16.40
CA ARG A 181 0.86 -16.56 -16.48
C ARG A 181 2.21 -17.11 -16.04
N ALA A 182 3.29 -16.37 -16.28
CA ALA A 182 4.65 -16.81 -15.98
C ALA A 182 5.09 -16.56 -14.52
N LEU A 183 4.18 -16.09 -13.65
CA LEU A 183 4.45 -15.93 -12.22
C LEU A 183 4.84 -17.29 -11.62
N PRO A 184 6.03 -17.42 -11.01
CA PRO A 184 6.48 -18.70 -10.46
C PRO A 184 5.56 -19.25 -9.36
N ASP A 185 5.32 -20.56 -9.37
CA ASP A 185 4.38 -21.24 -8.46
C ASP A 185 4.70 -21.03 -6.97
N ARG A 186 5.97 -20.87 -6.61
CA ARG A 186 6.40 -20.51 -5.24
C ARG A 186 5.73 -19.22 -4.75
N PHE A 187 5.51 -18.25 -5.64
CA PHE A 187 4.81 -17.00 -5.29
C PHE A 187 3.30 -17.15 -5.32
N ARG A 188 2.76 -18.35 -5.57
CA ARG A 188 1.34 -18.72 -5.49
C ARG A 188 1.03 -19.72 -4.38
N SER A 189 2.05 -20.39 -3.81
CA SER A 189 1.86 -21.49 -2.86
C SER A 189 1.15 -21.06 -1.57
N ASP A 190 1.41 -19.85 -1.10
CA ASP A 190 0.83 -19.34 0.14
C ASP A 190 -0.40 -18.45 -0.13
N PRO A 191 -1.41 -18.52 0.75
CA PRO A 191 -2.57 -17.66 0.68
C PRO A 191 -2.15 -16.21 1.01
N LEU A 192 -2.74 -15.23 0.33
CA LEU A 192 -2.43 -13.80 0.51
C LEU A 192 -3.70 -12.96 0.48
N ILE A 193 -3.76 -11.92 1.32
CA ILE A 193 -4.86 -10.95 1.36
C ILE A 193 -4.30 -9.54 1.29
N TYR A 194 -4.85 -8.71 0.42
CA TYR A 194 -4.61 -7.28 0.41
C TYR A 194 -5.84 -6.53 0.91
N GLY A 195 -5.62 -5.49 1.72
CA GLY A 195 -6.60 -4.46 1.99
C GLY A 195 -6.51 -3.40 0.89
N VAL A 196 -7.49 -3.38 -0.01
CA VAL A 196 -7.56 -2.42 -1.12
C VAL A 196 -8.38 -1.20 -0.72
N LEU A 197 -7.83 -0.01 -0.96
CA LEU A 197 -8.49 1.26 -0.75
C LEU A 197 -9.15 1.70 -2.05
N LEU A 198 -10.47 1.91 -2.00
CA LEU A 198 -11.31 2.11 -3.17
C LEU A 198 -12.15 3.38 -3.03
N GLN A 199 -12.33 4.12 -4.12
CA GLN A 199 -13.34 5.17 -4.20
C GLN A 199 -14.36 4.84 -5.27
N GLN A 200 -15.60 5.23 -5.06
CA GLN A 200 -16.63 5.17 -6.08
C GLN A 200 -16.47 6.35 -7.04
N ALA A 201 -16.54 6.07 -8.35
CA ALA A 201 -16.67 7.08 -9.39
C ALA A 201 -17.69 6.63 -10.43
N GLY A 202 -18.94 7.14 -10.32
CA GLY A 202 -20.08 6.60 -11.07
C GLY A 202 -20.30 5.12 -10.74
N ASP A 203 -20.28 4.28 -11.78
CA ASP A 203 -20.44 2.82 -11.68
C ASP A 203 -19.08 2.08 -11.59
N GLN A 204 -17.96 2.81 -11.48
CA GLN A 204 -16.62 2.25 -11.41
C GLN A 204 -16.04 2.33 -10.00
N LEU A 205 -15.08 1.45 -9.71
CA LEU A 205 -14.25 1.50 -8.51
C LEU A 205 -12.85 2.00 -8.86
N VAL A 206 -12.37 3.02 -8.16
CA VAL A 206 -11.01 3.56 -8.33
C VAL A 206 -10.12 3.03 -7.24
N LEU A 207 -9.12 2.23 -7.61
CA LEU A 207 -8.14 1.67 -6.69
C LEU A 207 -7.07 2.72 -6.38
N ASN A 208 -7.04 3.18 -5.13
CA ASN A 208 -6.11 4.19 -4.64
C ASN A 208 -4.79 3.60 -4.18
N ASP A 209 -4.86 2.51 -3.43
CA ASP A 209 -3.71 1.82 -2.87
C ASP A 209 -4.13 0.40 -2.50
N GLY A 210 -3.15 -0.48 -2.33
CA GLY A 210 -3.35 -1.78 -1.72
C GLY A 210 -2.27 -2.02 -0.69
N LEU A 211 -2.65 -2.35 0.52
CA LEU A 211 -1.75 -2.57 1.65
C LEU A 211 -1.92 -4.00 2.18
N PRO A 212 -1.04 -4.47 3.09
CA PRO A 212 -1.24 -5.74 3.75
C PRO A 212 -2.68 -5.83 4.31
N GLY A 213 -3.35 -6.95 4.04
CA GLY A 213 -4.75 -7.16 4.42
C GLY A 213 -4.93 -7.52 5.89
N HIS A 214 -5.63 -8.63 6.15
CA HIS A 214 -5.83 -9.24 7.47
C HIS A 214 -6.35 -8.30 8.57
N GLY A 215 -7.07 -7.25 8.20
CA GLY A 215 -7.63 -6.26 9.12
C GLY A 215 -6.74 -5.07 9.42
N MET A 216 -5.52 -5.01 8.87
CA MET A 216 -4.51 -4.02 9.24
C MET A 216 -5.01 -2.57 9.11
N LEU A 217 -5.83 -2.27 8.10
CA LEU A 217 -6.36 -0.94 7.82
C LEU A 217 -7.55 -0.51 8.70
N TYR A 218 -8.23 -1.45 9.35
CA TYR A 218 -9.47 -1.17 10.07
C TYR A 218 -9.52 -1.73 11.50
N ALA A 219 -8.52 -2.52 11.92
CA ALA A 219 -8.48 -3.15 13.25
C ALA A 219 -8.58 -2.15 14.40
N ARG A 220 -7.99 -0.95 14.22
CA ARG A 220 -8.05 0.16 15.18
C ARG A 220 -9.49 0.58 15.50
N PHE A 221 -10.43 0.40 14.58
CA PHE A 221 -11.84 0.81 14.73
C PHE A 221 -12.75 -0.31 15.24
N LEU A 222 -12.26 -1.56 15.37
CA LEU A 222 -13.08 -2.71 15.77
C LEU A 222 -13.69 -2.56 17.17
N GLU A 223 -13.01 -1.87 18.08
CA GLU A 223 -13.57 -1.59 19.40
C GLU A 223 -14.76 -0.62 19.33
N ALA A 224 -14.71 0.36 18.43
CA ALA A 224 -15.80 1.28 18.21
C ALA A 224 -17.02 0.59 17.57
N ASP A 225 -16.79 -0.33 16.63
CA ASP A 225 -17.82 -1.22 16.08
C ASP A 225 -18.47 -2.07 17.19
N ARG A 226 -17.64 -2.75 18.02
CA ARG A 226 -18.11 -3.59 19.12
C ARG A 226 -18.99 -2.83 20.12
N ARG A 227 -18.60 -1.61 20.49
CA ARG A 227 -19.39 -0.75 21.42
C ARG A 227 -20.75 -0.35 20.86
N GLN A 228 -20.89 -0.35 19.53
CA GLN A 228 -22.14 -0.07 18.83
C GLN A 228 -22.94 -1.35 18.54
N GLY A 229 -22.54 -2.49 19.10
CA GLY A 229 -23.21 -3.78 18.88
C GLY A 229 -22.82 -4.47 17.57
N GLY A 230 -21.78 -3.98 16.89
CA GLY A 230 -21.25 -4.57 15.68
C GLY A 230 -20.55 -5.93 15.91
N ARG A 231 -20.28 -6.63 14.80
CA ARG A 231 -19.71 -7.98 14.78
C ARG A 231 -18.43 -8.08 13.96
N ALA A 232 -17.78 -6.97 13.63
CA ALA A 232 -16.59 -6.98 12.78
C ALA A 232 -15.42 -7.73 13.43
N LEU A 233 -15.22 -7.58 14.74
CA LEU A 233 -14.13 -8.24 15.48
C LEU A 233 -14.20 -9.78 15.40
N PRO A 234 -15.28 -10.46 15.82
CA PRO A 234 -15.34 -11.92 15.71
C PRO A 234 -15.31 -12.39 14.25
N ARG A 235 -15.88 -11.62 13.31
CA ARG A 235 -15.83 -11.95 11.88
C ARG A 235 -14.41 -11.94 11.34
N LEU A 236 -13.62 -10.93 11.69
CA LEU A 236 -12.20 -10.87 11.33
C LEU A 236 -11.45 -12.05 11.96
N ALA A 237 -11.63 -12.31 13.25
CA ALA A 237 -10.96 -13.42 13.92
C ALA A 237 -11.24 -14.78 13.23
N ASP A 238 -12.49 -15.04 12.85
CA ASP A 238 -12.87 -16.27 12.14
C ASP A 238 -12.32 -16.30 10.70
N HIS A 239 -12.30 -15.16 10.01
CA HIS A 239 -11.70 -15.05 8.68
C HIS A 239 -10.20 -15.36 8.72
N LEU A 240 -9.46 -14.75 9.65
CA LEU A 240 -8.02 -14.99 9.81
C LEU A 240 -7.70 -16.45 10.13
N LYS A 241 -8.49 -17.09 11.01
CA LYS A 241 -8.36 -18.52 11.31
C LYS A 241 -8.58 -19.40 10.09
N ARG A 242 -9.63 -19.14 9.31
CA ARG A 242 -9.90 -19.91 8.08
C ARG A 242 -8.79 -19.74 7.06
N PHE A 243 -8.31 -18.51 6.88
CA PHE A 243 -7.40 -18.17 5.80
C PHE A 243 -5.93 -18.50 6.13
N TYR A 244 -5.42 -18.00 7.25
CA TYR A 244 -4.05 -18.23 7.69
C TYR A 244 -3.88 -19.47 8.56
N GLY A 245 -4.95 -20.13 9.01
CA GLY A 245 -4.90 -21.41 9.73
C GLY A 245 -5.37 -22.60 8.88
N HIS A 246 -5.48 -22.43 7.55
CA HIS A 246 -6.07 -23.42 6.64
C HIS A 246 -5.39 -24.81 6.68
N ASP A 247 -4.09 -24.85 7.02
CA ASP A 247 -3.27 -26.06 7.12
C ASP A 247 -3.07 -26.55 8.57
N GLY A 248 -3.81 -25.99 9.53
CA GLY A 248 -3.70 -26.32 10.94
C GLY A 248 -2.59 -25.58 11.69
N THR A 249 -1.79 -24.75 11.01
CA THR A 249 -0.78 -23.91 11.66
C THR A 249 -1.43 -22.93 12.62
N ARG A 250 -0.84 -22.76 13.81
CA ARG A 250 -1.32 -21.79 14.80
C ARG A 250 -1.11 -20.36 14.28
N ILE A 251 -2.10 -19.50 14.47
CA ILE A 251 -1.99 -18.06 14.19
C ILE A 251 -2.01 -17.27 15.49
N THR A 252 -1.24 -16.19 15.55
CA THR A 252 -1.25 -15.21 16.65
C THR A 252 -1.05 -13.80 16.11
N GLU A 253 -1.37 -12.81 16.92
CA GLU A 253 -1.15 -11.39 16.60
C GLU A 253 0.00 -10.81 17.41
N ASP A 254 0.69 -9.81 16.87
CA ASP A 254 1.60 -8.97 17.65
C ASP A 254 0.82 -7.86 18.37
N LEU A 255 1.02 -7.72 19.68
CA LEU A 255 0.35 -6.70 20.51
C LEU A 255 1.22 -5.44 20.73
N GLY A 256 2.37 -5.36 20.05
CA GLY A 256 3.32 -4.28 20.22
C GLY A 256 2.88 -2.98 19.53
N LEU A 257 3.09 -1.85 20.20
CA LEU A 257 2.83 -0.53 19.59
C LEU A 257 3.97 -0.06 18.68
N HIS A 258 5.20 -0.55 18.89
CA HIS A 258 6.40 -0.20 18.10
C HIS A 258 6.58 1.31 17.87
N ARG A 259 6.27 2.11 18.90
CA ARG A 259 6.34 3.59 18.90
C ARG A 259 5.41 4.29 17.91
N LEU A 260 4.44 3.57 17.35
CA LEU A 260 3.46 4.09 16.43
C LEU A 260 2.07 3.88 17.00
N ASN A 261 1.37 4.98 17.22
CA ASN A 261 0.01 4.96 17.69
C ASN A 261 -0.94 4.19 16.77
N VAL A 262 -0.70 4.22 15.45
CA VAL A 262 -1.49 3.48 14.46
C VAL A 262 -1.48 1.97 14.70
N ASN A 263 -0.53 1.44 15.48
CA ASN A 263 -0.56 0.03 15.86
C ASN A 263 -1.55 -0.29 16.99
N ALA A 264 -2.12 0.71 17.65
CA ALA A 264 -3.11 0.49 18.71
C ALA A 264 -4.40 -0.09 18.12
N HIS A 265 -4.75 -1.29 18.55
CA HIS A 265 -5.98 -1.98 18.20
C HIS A 265 -6.45 -2.82 19.38
N THR A 266 -7.70 -3.25 19.36
CA THR A 266 -8.19 -4.25 20.33
C THR A 266 -7.73 -5.63 19.89
N PRO A 267 -7.32 -6.52 20.82
CA PRO A 267 -6.93 -7.89 20.47
C PRO A 267 -8.01 -8.62 19.67
N VAL A 268 -7.63 -9.22 18.55
CA VAL A 268 -8.52 -9.96 17.63
C VAL A 268 -8.31 -11.45 17.77
N LEU A 269 -7.05 -11.89 17.85
CA LEU A 269 -6.67 -13.30 18.00
C LEU A 269 -6.38 -13.66 19.46
N PRO A 270 -6.71 -14.88 19.91
CA PRO A 270 -6.40 -15.31 21.26
C PRO A 270 -4.88 -15.49 21.45
N GLY A 271 -4.34 -15.06 22.59
CA GLY A 271 -2.95 -15.32 22.95
C GLY A 271 -1.92 -14.53 22.12
N GLY A 272 -2.22 -13.27 21.80
CA GLY A 272 -1.29 -12.36 21.13
C GLY A 272 0.06 -12.25 21.83
N LEU A 273 1.11 -12.02 21.05
CA LEU A 273 2.50 -11.95 21.52
C LEU A 273 2.80 -10.62 22.20
N THR A 274 3.41 -10.72 23.37
CA THR A 274 4.02 -9.61 24.11
C THR A 274 5.52 -9.53 23.82
N ALA A 275 6.18 -8.49 24.35
CA ALA A 275 7.61 -8.28 24.14
C ALA A 275 8.49 -9.45 24.62
N GLU A 276 8.09 -10.16 25.68
CA GLU A 276 8.87 -11.28 26.25
C GLU A 276 8.74 -12.54 25.39
N ASP A 277 7.56 -12.78 24.80
CA ASP A 277 7.29 -13.98 24.01
C ASP A 277 8.19 -14.08 22.77
N TRP A 278 8.58 -12.95 22.19
CA TRP A 278 9.48 -12.87 21.03
C TRP A 278 10.84 -13.55 21.26
N PHE A 279 11.35 -13.57 22.50
CA PHE A 279 12.64 -14.21 22.81
C PHE A 279 12.59 -15.73 22.82
N THR A 280 11.37 -16.30 22.82
CA THR A 280 11.16 -17.75 22.86
C THR A 280 10.99 -18.37 21.48
N LEU A 281 10.71 -17.53 20.47
CA LEU A 281 10.45 -17.96 19.11
C LEU A 281 11.73 -18.38 18.38
N ARG A 282 11.58 -19.37 17.50
CA ARG A 282 12.64 -19.89 16.66
C ARG A 282 12.31 -19.69 15.19
N LEU A 283 13.35 -19.59 14.37
CA LEU A 283 13.27 -19.55 12.92
C LEU A 283 13.90 -20.83 12.36
N ALA A 284 13.12 -21.62 11.63
CA ALA A 284 13.53 -22.90 11.10
C ALA A 284 13.41 -22.93 9.58
N HIS A 285 14.36 -23.58 8.92
CA HIS A 285 14.31 -23.88 7.49
C HIS A 285 13.78 -25.29 7.24
N ASP A 286 12.79 -25.41 6.37
CA ASP A 286 12.31 -26.69 5.85
C ASP A 286 13.07 -27.07 4.56
N PRO A 287 13.91 -28.12 4.56
CA PRO A 287 14.62 -28.54 3.36
C PRO A 287 13.74 -29.14 2.26
N GLU A 288 12.54 -29.63 2.58
CA GLU A 288 11.66 -30.27 1.59
C GLU A 288 10.96 -29.23 0.73
N THR A 289 10.49 -28.15 1.35
CA THR A 289 9.79 -27.05 0.68
C THR A 289 10.68 -25.86 0.37
N ASP A 290 11.91 -25.83 0.91
CA ASP A 290 12.85 -24.70 0.83
C ASP A 290 12.19 -23.39 1.30
N THR A 291 11.57 -23.43 2.49
CA THR A 291 10.86 -22.30 3.10
C THR A 291 11.28 -22.10 4.55
N LEU A 292 11.11 -20.87 5.03
CA LEU A 292 11.27 -20.55 6.45
C LEU A 292 9.92 -20.57 7.17
N ARG A 293 9.94 -21.00 8.43
CA ARG A 293 8.81 -20.90 9.35
C ARG A 293 9.25 -20.43 10.73
N VAL A 294 8.33 -19.76 11.41
CA VAL A 294 8.49 -19.46 12.83
C VAL A 294 7.93 -20.62 13.64
N GLU A 295 8.65 -21.02 14.68
CA GLU A 295 8.23 -22.07 15.62
C GLU A 295 8.18 -21.49 17.04
N ASP A 296 7.26 -21.99 17.85
CA ASP A 296 7.28 -21.75 19.29
C ASP A 296 8.33 -22.61 20.01
N THR A 297 8.37 -22.54 21.34
CA THR A 297 9.34 -23.29 22.17
C THR A 297 9.21 -24.79 22.04
N ASP A 298 8.03 -25.28 21.68
CA ASP A 298 7.72 -26.71 21.57
C ASP A 298 7.99 -27.23 20.14
N GLY A 299 8.47 -26.36 19.24
CA GLY A 299 8.71 -26.68 17.83
C GLY A 299 7.43 -26.65 17.00
N THR A 300 6.33 -26.08 17.50
CA THR A 300 5.07 -26.00 16.76
C THR A 300 5.11 -24.80 15.80
N PRO A 301 4.77 -24.99 14.51
CA PRO A 301 4.69 -23.89 13.57
C PRO A 301 3.70 -22.80 13.99
N LEU A 302 4.12 -21.54 13.79
CA LEU A 302 3.38 -20.34 14.19
C LEU A 302 3.42 -19.30 13.07
N ARG A 303 2.27 -18.68 12.78
CA ARG A 303 2.17 -17.48 11.93
C ARG A 303 1.85 -16.26 12.80
N VAL A 304 2.63 -15.20 12.63
CA VAL A 304 2.48 -13.95 13.40
C VAL A 304 1.94 -12.86 12.49
N LEU A 305 0.78 -12.29 12.84
CA LEU A 305 0.11 -11.24 12.08
C LEU A 305 0.18 -9.89 12.83
N PRO A 306 0.74 -8.83 12.22
CA PRO A 306 0.61 -7.47 12.74
C PRO A 306 -0.76 -6.90 12.32
N LEU A 307 -1.69 -6.74 13.27
CA LEU A 307 -3.02 -6.21 12.97
C LEU A 307 -3.13 -4.68 13.13
N GLY A 308 -2.07 -4.04 13.64
CA GLY A 308 -1.97 -2.59 13.67
C GLY A 308 -1.70 -1.97 12.30
N THR A 309 -2.20 -0.75 12.02
CA THR A 309 -2.10 -0.05 10.72
C THR A 309 -0.67 0.37 10.31
N GLY A 310 0.35 -0.06 11.05
CA GLY A 310 1.71 0.45 11.03
C GLY A 310 2.42 0.35 9.70
N HIS A 311 3.57 1.02 9.63
CA HIS A 311 4.51 0.92 8.52
C HIS A 311 5.39 -0.32 8.74
N PRO A 312 5.32 -1.37 7.90
CA PRO A 312 6.13 -2.57 8.10
C PRO A 312 7.64 -2.30 8.15
N GLY A 313 8.10 -1.24 7.48
CA GLY A 313 9.50 -0.76 7.55
C GLY A 313 9.93 -0.22 8.92
N LEU A 314 9.00 -0.01 9.87
CA LEU A 314 9.29 0.43 11.24
C LEU A 314 9.16 -0.71 12.26
N PHE A 315 8.85 -1.93 11.83
CA PHE A 315 8.79 -3.07 12.73
C PHE A 315 10.18 -3.42 13.28
N PRO A 316 10.27 -3.89 14.53
CA PRO A 316 11.51 -4.45 15.04
C PRO A 316 11.89 -5.70 14.22
N PRO A 317 13.19 -6.02 14.05
CA PRO A 317 13.62 -7.07 13.16
C PRO A 317 12.92 -8.43 13.34
N PRO A 318 12.65 -8.93 14.56
CA PRO A 318 11.94 -10.20 14.75
C PRO A 318 10.54 -10.19 14.14
N LEU A 319 9.80 -9.09 14.30
CA LEU A 319 8.48 -8.92 13.69
C LEU A 319 8.58 -8.74 12.17
N SER A 320 9.57 -8.00 11.67
CA SER A 320 9.79 -7.86 10.22
C SER A 320 10.02 -9.22 9.55
N VAL A 321 10.81 -10.10 10.18
CA VAL A 321 11.02 -11.47 9.68
C VAL A 321 9.75 -12.30 9.81
N ALA A 322 9.16 -12.41 11.00
CA ALA A 322 8.00 -13.26 11.22
C ALA A 322 6.79 -12.87 10.36
N SER A 323 6.47 -11.57 10.29
CA SER A 323 5.37 -11.07 9.47
C SER A 323 5.68 -11.15 7.98
N GLY A 324 6.92 -10.85 7.56
CA GLY A 324 7.33 -10.90 6.15
C GLY A 324 7.15 -12.28 5.50
N LEU A 325 7.21 -13.36 6.28
CA LEU A 325 6.94 -14.73 5.83
C LEU A 325 5.45 -15.01 5.53
N VAL A 326 4.54 -14.18 6.04
CA VAL A 326 3.09 -14.48 6.04
C VAL A 326 2.27 -13.43 5.32
N ILE A 327 2.55 -12.15 5.54
CA ILE A 327 1.70 -11.07 5.04
C ILE A 327 1.99 -10.73 3.58
N SER A 328 1.01 -10.13 2.91
CA SER A 328 1.23 -9.45 1.63
C SER A 328 1.86 -8.08 1.85
N GLY A 329 2.46 -7.50 0.81
CA GLY A 329 3.05 -6.18 0.85
C GLY A 329 2.12 -5.12 0.30
N ARG A 330 2.65 -4.19 -0.49
CA ARG A 330 1.90 -3.08 -1.08
C ARG A 330 1.65 -3.35 -2.56
N LEU A 331 0.41 -3.10 -3.03
CA LEU A 331 0.09 -3.08 -4.45
C LEU A 331 0.56 -1.76 -5.05
N PHE A 332 1.72 -1.78 -5.68
CA PHE A 332 2.33 -0.60 -6.28
C PHE A 332 2.06 -0.54 -7.78
N ASN A 333 1.26 0.44 -8.23
CA ASN A 333 1.05 0.68 -9.66
C ASN A 333 2.09 1.67 -10.22
N SER A 334 3.26 1.14 -10.59
CA SER A 334 4.34 1.91 -11.23
C SER A 334 4.15 2.12 -12.74
N LEU A 335 3.16 1.46 -13.37
CA LEU A 335 3.07 1.31 -14.83
C LEU A 335 2.98 2.64 -15.59
N PRO A 336 2.14 3.63 -15.20
CA PRO A 336 2.10 4.90 -15.92
C PRO A 336 3.39 5.73 -15.79
N ASN A 337 4.03 5.69 -14.61
CA ASN A 337 5.26 6.46 -14.37
C ASN A 337 6.46 5.82 -15.07
N SER A 338 6.55 4.48 -15.05
CA SER A 338 7.58 3.76 -15.80
C SER A 338 7.39 3.92 -17.31
N TRP A 339 6.14 3.95 -17.81
CA TRP A 339 5.85 4.27 -19.21
C TRP A 339 6.34 5.67 -19.58
N HIS A 340 6.05 6.67 -18.75
CA HIS A 340 6.54 8.03 -18.96
C HIS A 340 8.07 8.07 -19.00
N ALA A 341 8.75 7.39 -18.06
CA ALA A 341 10.21 7.35 -18.00
C ALA A 341 10.84 6.63 -19.21
N ALA A 342 10.23 5.54 -19.68
CA ALA A 342 10.73 4.75 -20.81
C ALA A 342 10.45 5.38 -22.18
N THR A 343 9.46 6.28 -22.28
CA THR A 343 9.04 6.87 -23.55
C THR A 343 9.79 8.19 -23.81
N PRO A 344 10.51 8.36 -24.95
CA PRO A 344 11.25 9.59 -25.27
C PRO A 344 10.39 10.85 -25.20
N TRP A 345 10.77 11.82 -24.36
CA TRP A 345 10.03 13.07 -24.12
C TRP A 345 10.91 14.27 -24.39
N ASP A 346 10.36 15.30 -25.02
CA ASP A 346 11.10 16.54 -25.33
C ASP A 346 11.12 17.55 -24.18
N GLY A 347 10.33 17.32 -23.12
CA GLY A 347 10.19 18.23 -21.99
C GLY A 347 9.49 19.55 -22.33
N LYS A 348 9.06 19.76 -23.58
CA LYS A 348 8.44 21.01 -24.04
C LYS A 348 6.93 20.91 -23.94
N HIS A 349 6.38 19.85 -24.51
CA HIS A 349 4.94 19.63 -24.57
C HIS A 349 4.47 18.75 -23.40
N THR A 350 3.27 19.03 -22.91
CA THR A 350 2.64 18.20 -21.89
C THR A 350 2.41 16.79 -22.43
N ARG A 351 2.86 15.76 -21.70
CA ARG A 351 2.53 14.37 -22.03
C ARG A 351 1.31 13.93 -21.22
N VAL A 352 0.32 13.39 -21.92
CA VAL A 352 -0.88 12.80 -21.32
C VAL A 352 -0.71 11.29 -21.25
N ALA A 353 -0.82 10.71 -20.05
CA ALA A 353 -1.00 9.27 -19.87
C ALA A 353 -2.49 8.95 -19.75
N PRO A 354 -3.02 8.02 -20.57
CA PRO A 354 -4.38 7.52 -20.42
C PRO A 354 -4.62 6.91 -19.03
N ARG A 355 -5.90 6.79 -18.67
CA ARG A 355 -6.35 5.93 -17.58
C ARG A 355 -5.97 4.47 -17.84
N MET A 356 -5.90 3.68 -16.78
CA MET A 356 -5.74 2.23 -16.83
C MET A 356 -6.85 1.55 -16.02
N ALA A 357 -7.60 0.66 -16.65
CA ALA A 357 -8.65 -0.11 -16.00
C ALA A 357 -8.50 -1.61 -16.26
N VAL A 358 -8.90 -2.41 -15.27
CA VAL A 358 -9.15 -3.84 -15.41
C VAL A 358 -10.66 -4.03 -15.23
N GLY A 359 -11.36 -4.31 -16.32
CA GLY A 359 -12.82 -4.27 -16.35
C GLY A 359 -13.37 -2.92 -15.86
N ASP A 360 -14.18 -2.95 -14.80
CA ASP A 360 -14.78 -1.77 -14.15
C ASP A 360 -13.97 -1.21 -12.96
N VAL A 361 -12.75 -1.73 -12.74
CA VAL A 361 -11.82 -1.21 -11.72
C VAL A 361 -10.74 -0.34 -12.37
N LEU A 362 -10.74 0.95 -12.05
CA LEU A 362 -9.70 1.88 -12.46
C LEU A 362 -8.47 1.75 -11.55
N ILE A 363 -7.39 1.16 -12.08
CA ILE A 363 -6.12 0.97 -11.37
C ILE A 363 -5.15 2.14 -11.55
N GLY A 364 -5.36 2.98 -12.56
CA GLY A 364 -4.56 4.17 -12.83
C GLY A 364 -5.42 5.30 -13.37
N ARG A 365 -5.40 6.44 -12.70
CA ARG A 365 -6.05 7.66 -13.17
C ARG A 365 -5.28 8.30 -14.32
N ARG A 366 -5.94 9.15 -15.11
CA ARG A 366 -5.31 9.97 -16.15
C ARG A 366 -4.25 10.89 -15.53
N ARG A 367 -3.10 11.02 -16.19
CA ARG A 367 -1.99 11.86 -15.71
C ARG A 367 -1.51 12.83 -16.78
N TRP A 368 -1.07 14.00 -16.35
CA TRP A 368 -0.41 15.01 -17.17
C TRP A 368 0.97 15.28 -16.60
N TYR A 369 1.99 14.90 -17.37
CA TYR A 369 3.39 15.25 -17.09
C TYR A 369 3.67 16.58 -17.78
N GLY A 370 3.75 17.64 -16.98
CA GLY A 370 3.89 19.01 -17.48
C GLY A 370 5.27 19.28 -18.04
N GLY A 371 5.32 19.84 -19.25
CA GLY A 371 6.55 20.37 -19.85
C GLY A 371 6.66 21.89 -19.69
N ALA A 372 7.55 22.51 -20.46
CA ALA A 372 7.74 23.96 -20.49
C ALA A 372 6.44 24.75 -20.75
N GLU A 373 5.45 24.16 -21.42
CA GLU A 373 4.12 24.75 -21.58
C GLU A 373 3.37 24.94 -20.25
N LEU A 374 3.42 23.96 -19.35
CA LEU A 374 2.81 24.09 -18.03
C LEU A 374 3.56 25.14 -17.20
N ASP A 375 4.90 25.10 -17.23
CA ASP A 375 5.73 26.08 -16.54
C ASP A 375 5.42 27.52 -17.01
N SER A 376 5.25 27.69 -18.33
CA SER A 376 4.88 28.98 -18.92
C SER A 376 3.48 29.43 -18.49
N ALA A 377 2.52 28.50 -18.43
CA ALA A 377 1.16 28.80 -17.96
C ALA A 377 1.14 29.18 -16.46
N VAL A 378 1.94 28.49 -15.63
CA VAL A 378 2.08 28.79 -14.19
C VAL A 378 2.80 30.12 -13.96
N ALA A 379 3.78 30.46 -14.80
CA ALA A 379 4.54 31.70 -14.73
C ALA A 379 3.87 32.89 -15.43
N ALA A 380 2.70 32.70 -16.06
CA ALA A 380 2.04 33.74 -16.82
C ALA A 380 1.64 34.93 -15.94
N GLY A 381 2.24 36.09 -16.27
CA GLY A 381 1.93 37.39 -15.71
C GLY A 381 2.46 37.67 -14.30
N PRO A 382 2.68 38.95 -13.95
CA PRO A 382 2.90 39.34 -12.56
C PRO A 382 1.62 39.15 -11.72
N ASP A 383 0.45 39.17 -12.35
CA ASP A 383 -0.87 39.17 -11.71
C ASP A 383 -1.60 37.81 -11.81
N GLU A 384 -2.41 37.51 -10.80
CA GLU A 384 -3.13 36.23 -10.63
C GLU A 384 -4.08 35.88 -11.80
N HIS A 385 -4.66 36.89 -12.45
CA HIS A 385 -5.64 36.69 -13.54
C HIS A 385 -4.98 36.24 -14.85
N GLU A 386 -3.77 36.70 -15.15
CA GLU A 386 -3.01 36.27 -16.34
C GLU A 386 -2.62 34.79 -16.20
N ARG A 387 -2.23 34.37 -14.99
CA ARG A 387 -1.97 32.95 -14.68
C ARG A 387 -3.21 32.09 -14.86
N LEU A 388 -4.37 32.54 -14.37
CA LEU A 388 -5.62 31.81 -14.53
C LEU A 388 -5.98 31.64 -16.01
N LEU A 389 -5.82 32.68 -16.83
CA LEU A 389 -6.04 32.60 -18.28
C LEU A 389 -5.04 31.67 -18.96
N GLY A 390 -3.75 31.75 -18.60
CA GLY A 390 -2.70 30.87 -19.13
C GLY A 390 -2.97 29.41 -18.81
N LEU A 391 -3.34 29.09 -17.56
CA LEU A 391 -3.72 27.74 -17.15
C LEU A 391 -5.00 27.27 -17.83
N THR A 392 -6.01 28.13 -17.99
CA THR A 392 -7.25 27.77 -18.69
C THR A 392 -6.98 27.40 -20.16
N ALA A 393 -6.14 28.18 -20.84
CA ALA A 393 -5.72 27.89 -22.21
C ALA A 393 -4.91 26.58 -22.29
N TRP A 394 -3.96 26.37 -21.38
CA TRP A 394 -3.19 25.13 -21.29
C TRP A 394 -4.09 23.91 -21.06
N ARG A 395 -5.03 24.00 -20.11
CA ARG A 395 -5.97 22.92 -19.82
C ARG A 395 -6.84 22.55 -21.01
N SER A 396 -7.38 23.55 -21.70
CA SER A 396 -8.20 23.35 -22.90
C SER A 396 -7.44 22.59 -23.99
N SER A 397 -6.17 22.95 -24.22
CA SER A 397 -5.30 22.31 -25.22
C SER A 397 -4.97 20.84 -24.90
N HIS A 398 -4.92 20.48 -23.61
CA HIS A 398 -4.46 19.16 -23.13
C HIS A 398 -5.56 18.30 -22.48
N GLY A 399 -6.81 18.76 -22.54
CA GLY A 399 -7.96 18.05 -21.95
C GLY A 399 -7.87 17.86 -20.43
N VAL A 400 -7.26 18.82 -19.72
CA VAL A 400 -7.05 18.74 -18.26
C VAL A 400 -8.30 19.22 -17.51
N PRO A 401 -8.85 18.44 -16.56
CA PRO A 401 -10.02 18.83 -15.78
C PRO A 401 -9.74 20.02 -14.85
N GLU A 402 -10.80 20.61 -14.30
CA GLU A 402 -10.69 21.70 -13.32
C GLU A 402 -10.00 21.20 -12.05
N GLU A 403 -10.39 20.03 -11.60
CA GLU A 403 -9.96 19.42 -10.37
C GLU A 403 -8.86 18.41 -10.63
N VAL A 404 -7.67 18.66 -10.07
CA VAL A 404 -6.51 17.78 -10.18
C VAL A 404 -5.84 17.58 -8.82
N VAL A 405 -5.03 16.55 -8.74
CA VAL A 405 -4.15 16.28 -7.60
C VAL A 405 -2.71 16.33 -8.10
N ILE A 406 -1.91 17.22 -7.53
CA ILE A 406 -0.47 17.24 -7.75
C ILE A 406 0.13 16.07 -6.98
N LYS A 407 0.88 15.23 -7.67
CA LYS A 407 1.62 14.11 -7.09
C LYS A 407 3.05 14.13 -7.59
N SER A 408 3.95 13.57 -6.79
CA SER A 408 5.29 13.21 -7.22
C SER A 408 5.25 11.75 -7.66
N ALA A 409 6.05 11.37 -8.66
CA ALA A 409 6.32 9.96 -8.89
C ALA A 409 6.84 9.37 -7.56
N PRO A 410 6.15 8.39 -6.96
CA PRO A 410 6.66 7.76 -5.76
C PRO A 410 8.04 7.18 -6.08
N GLU A 411 9.04 7.49 -5.27
CA GLU A 411 10.25 6.67 -5.22
C GLU A 411 9.75 5.26 -4.87
N ASP A 412 10.17 4.23 -5.62
CA ASP A 412 9.80 2.85 -5.29
C ASP A 412 10.48 2.51 -3.96
N GLU A 413 9.75 2.73 -2.86
CA GLU A 413 10.25 2.62 -1.49
C GLU A 413 10.40 1.15 -1.12
N GLY A 414 11.38 0.46 -1.70
CA GLY A 414 12.39 -0.19 -0.86
C GLY A 414 11.90 -1.14 0.24
N PRO A 415 12.36 -2.42 0.37
CA PRO A 415 12.44 -2.95 1.74
C PRO A 415 13.45 -2.12 2.57
N LEU A 416 14.20 -1.21 1.92
CA LEU A 416 15.05 -0.15 2.46
C LEU A 416 14.31 0.94 3.26
N SER A 417 12.99 0.84 3.49
CA SER A 417 12.21 1.80 4.28
C SER A 417 12.63 1.89 5.76
N VAL A 418 13.63 1.12 6.18
CA VAL A 418 14.36 1.26 7.44
C VAL A 418 15.49 2.31 7.31
N GLY A 419 15.16 3.60 7.11
CA GLY A 419 16.21 4.60 6.90
C GLY A 419 15.85 6.07 7.13
N ALA A 420 16.23 6.60 8.30
CA ALA A 420 16.46 8.01 8.64
C ALA A 420 15.27 8.99 8.83
N PRO A 421 15.40 9.98 9.76
CA PRO A 421 14.46 11.09 9.96
C PRO A 421 14.11 11.90 8.68
N ASP A 422 14.98 11.85 7.67
CA ASP A 422 14.80 12.54 6.39
C ASP A 422 13.63 11.99 5.56
N VAL A 423 13.21 10.73 5.79
CA VAL A 423 12.03 10.13 5.14
C VAL A 423 10.75 10.87 5.52
N GLN A 424 10.63 11.37 6.75
CA GLN A 424 9.45 12.11 7.17
C GLN A 424 9.36 13.48 6.47
N SER A 425 10.49 14.17 6.31
CA SER A 425 10.57 15.45 5.60
C SER A 425 10.29 15.30 4.11
N LYS A 426 10.86 14.27 3.45
CA LYS A 426 10.55 13.92 2.05
C LYS A 426 9.07 13.56 1.88
N ARG A 427 8.51 12.73 2.77
CA ARG A 427 7.10 12.32 2.74
C ARG A 427 6.15 13.50 2.88
N LEU A 428 6.46 14.48 3.74
CA LEU A 428 5.68 15.71 3.86
C LEU A 428 5.75 16.58 2.60
N ALA A 429 6.86 16.59 1.88
CA ALA A 429 6.99 17.30 0.60
C ALA A 429 6.23 16.60 -0.54
N GLN A 430 6.16 15.27 -0.51
CA GLN A 430 5.55 14.47 -1.57
C GLN A 430 4.04 14.20 -1.40
N LYS A 431 3.45 14.51 -0.23
CA LYS A 431 2.02 14.28 0.04
C LYS A 431 1.14 14.83 -1.10
N PRO A 432 0.18 14.06 -1.65
CA PRO A 432 -0.72 14.53 -2.70
C PRO A 432 -1.43 15.84 -2.31
N GLN A 433 -1.57 16.76 -3.26
CA GLN A 433 -2.23 18.05 -3.02
C GLN A 433 -3.30 18.31 -4.06
N TYR A 434 -4.55 18.46 -3.60
CA TYR A 434 -5.66 18.89 -4.44
C TYR A 434 -5.46 20.33 -4.91
N VAL A 435 -5.79 20.59 -6.18
CA VAL A 435 -5.82 21.91 -6.79
C VAL A 435 -7.02 22.00 -7.72
N ASP A 436 -7.81 23.05 -7.55
CA ASP A 436 -8.81 23.49 -8.52
C ASP A 436 -8.17 24.55 -9.43
N LEU A 437 -7.88 24.19 -10.67
CA LEU A 437 -7.25 25.07 -11.65
C LEU A 437 -8.20 26.14 -12.21
N SER A 438 -9.49 26.13 -11.83
CA SER A 438 -10.44 27.22 -12.10
C SER A 438 -10.51 28.24 -10.95
N SER A 439 -10.02 27.87 -9.77
CA SER A 439 -10.03 28.71 -8.57
C SER A 439 -8.85 29.67 -8.56
N ALA A 440 -9.13 30.97 -8.54
CA ALA A 440 -8.13 32.03 -8.45
C ALA A 440 -7.19 31.82 -7.23
N LEU A 441 -7.77 31.50 -6.06
CA LEU A 441 -7.01 31.23 -4.83
C LEU A 441 -6.05 30.05 -4.98
N ALA A 442 -6.49 28.96 -5.61
CA ALA A 442 -5.66 27.78 -5.80
C ALA A 442 -4.54 28.05 -6.82
N VAL A 443 -4.86 28.74 -7.91
CA VAL A 443 -3.91 29.18 -8.95
C VAL A 443 -2.87 30.16 -8.37
N ARG A 444 -3.25 31.02 -7.42
CA ARG A 444 -2.32 31.91 -6.72
C ARG A 444 -1.23 31.16 -5.97
N VAL A 445 -1.58 30.05 -5.29
CA VAL A 445 -0.65 29.26 -4.47
C VAL A 445 0.05 28.14 -5.24
N LEU A 446 -0.43 27.78 -6.42
CA LEU A 446 0.11 26.72 -7.27
C LEU A 446 1.64 26.77 -7.46
N PRO A 447 2.29 27.92 -7.76
CA PRO A 447 3.75 27.96 -7.91
C PRO A 447 4.49 27.48 -6.66
N ARG A 448 4.00 27.85 -5.45
CA ARG A 448 4.60 27.40 -4.18
C ARG A 448 4.37 25.92 -3.92
N MET A 449 3.24 25.38 -4.37
CA MET A 449 2.93 23.95 -4.25
C MET A 449 3.87 23.11 -5.12
N LEU A 450 4.15 23.58 -6.34
CA LEU A 450 5.10 22.95 -7.25
C LEU A 450 6.54 23.09 -6.75
N GLU A 451 6.96 24.29 -6.32
CA GLU A 451 8.29 24.56 -5.76
C GLU A 451 8.60 23.66 -4.54
N ARG A 452 7.62 23.47 -3.64
CA ARG A 452 7.77 22.62 -2.44
C ARG A 452 8.17 21.18 -2.77
N ARG A 453 7.83 20.66 -3.96
CA ARG A 453 8.16 19.30 -4.38
C ARG A 453 9.61 19.14 -4.85
N GLY A 454 10.31 20.24 -5.11
CA GLY A 454 11.71 20.24 -5.53
C GLY A 454 11.92 19.73 -6.97
N ALA A 455 13.18 19.46 -7.30
CA ALA A 455 13.56 18.86 -8.59
C ALA A 455 13.20 17.37 -8.59
N GLY A 456 12.18 17.01 -9.37
CA GLY A 456 11.73 15.62 -9.54
C GLY A 456 10.50 15.56 -10.43
N THR A 457 10.20 14.38 -10.98
CA THR A 457 9.03 14.18 -11.87
C THR A 457 7.74 14.32 -11.07
N SER A 458 7.19 15.52 -11.06
CA SER A 458 5.82 15.78 -10.60
C SER A 458 4.86 15.66 -11.77
N TYR A 459 3.64 15.22 -11.48
CA TYR A 459 2.57 15.14 -12.45
C TYR A 459 1.27 15.65 -11.83
N LEU A 460 0.35 16.08 -12.69
CA LEU A 460 -1.04 16.29 -12.31
C LEU A 460 -1.79 14.99 -12.59
N GLU A 461 -2.58 14.53 -11.63
CA GLU A 461 -3.51 13.42 -11.79
C GLU A 461 -4.93 13.97 -11.71
N GLU A 462 -5.87 13.41 -12.46
CA GLU A 462 -7.28 13.84 -12.34
C GLU A 462 -7.80 13.60 -10.91
N ALA A 463 -8.62 14.52 -10.41
CA ALA A 463 -9.40 14.25 -9.21
C ALA A 463 -10.61 13.39 -9.61
N LEU A 464 -10.56 12.09 -9.30
CA LEU A 464 -11.62 11.14 -9.61
C LEU A 464 -11.88 10.21 -8.41
N PRO A 465 -13.03 10.31 -7.74
CA PRO A 465 -14.07 11.33 -7.93
C PRO A 465 -13.56 12.76 -7.65
N GLY A 466 -14.14 13.75 -8.33
CA GLY A 466 -13.94 15.17 -8.06
C GLY A 466 -14.72 15.61 -6.81
N VAL A 467 -14.41 16.79 -6.28
CA VAL A 467 -15.20 17.41 -5.20
C VAL A 467 -16.60 17.75 -5.69
N THR A 468 -16.75 18.04 -6.99
CA THR A 468 -18.05 18.31 -7.60
C THR A 468 -18.95 17.07 -7.71
N ASP A 469 -18.41 15.85 -7.58
CA ASP A 469 -19.15 14.59 -7.72
C ASP A 469 -19.92 14.18 -6.44
N GLY A 470 -19.68 14.85 -5.30
CA GLY A 470 -20.36 14.48 -4.06
C GLY A 470 -20.13 15.45 -2.90
N THR A 471 -20.97 15.33 -1.86
CA THR A 471 -20.84 16.17 -0.65
C THR A 471 -19.63 15.78 0.21
N HIS A 472 -19.23 14.50 0.15
CA HIS A 472 -18.14 13.96 0.95
C HIS A 472 -17.25 13.07 0.09
N ALA A 473 -15.94 13.22 0.24
CA ALA A 473 -14.99 12.22 -0.25
C ALA A 473 -15.11 10.96 0.61
N THR A 474 -15.44 9.83 0.00
CA THR A 474 -15.49 8.53 0.65
C THR A 474 -14.41 7.61 0.10
N GLU A 475 -13.89 6.75 0.95
CA GLU A 475 -12.97 5.68 0.59
C GLU A 475 -13.38 4.42 1.36
N TRP A 476 -13.41 3.28 0.67
CA TRP A 476 -13.75 1.98 1.23
C TRP A 476 -12.47 1.17 1.37
N VAL A 477 -12.42 0.36 2.42
CA VAL A 477 -11.40 -0.69 2.54
C VAL A 477 -12.10 -2.02 2.33
N LEU A 478 -11.67 -2.76 1.31
CA LEU A 478 -12.11 -4.13 1.06
C LEU A 478 -10.91 -5.08 1.13
N GLU A 479 -11.16 -6.32 1.49
CA GLU A 479 -10.13 -7.36 1.46
C GLU A 479 -10.33 -8.25 0.24
N VAL A 480 -9.26 -8.39 -0.54
CA VAL A 480 -9.21 -9.24 -1.72
C VAL A 480 -8.11 -10.27 -1.48
N GLY A 481 -8.45 -11.54 -1.57
CA GLY A 481 -7.57 -12.62 -1.17
C GLY A 481 -7.47 -13.70 -2.23
N ARG A 482 -6.43 -14.52 -2.13
CA ARG A 482 -6.33 -15.79 -2.85
C ARG A 482 -6.04 -16.91 -1.88
N GLU A 483 -6.63 -18.07 -2.11
CA GLU A 483 -6.21 -19.29 -1.42
C GLU A 483 -4.86 -19.81 -1.97
N ALA A 484 -4.25 -20.76 -1.27
CA ALA A 484 -3.03 -21.42 -1.70
C ALA A 484 -3.17 -22.01 -3.12
N GLY A 485 -2.31 -21.59 -4.05
CA GLY A 485 -2.35 -21.99 -5.46
C GLY A 485 -3.49 -21.37 -6.29
N GLY A 486 -4.36 -20.57 -5.68
CA GLY A 486 -5.51 -19.94 -6.32
C GLY A 486 -5.22 -18.61 -7.01
N ARG A 487 -6.28 -17.99 -7.53
CA ARG A 487 -6.28 -16.61 -8.04
C ARG A 487 -6.87 -15.67 -7.00
N PHE A 488 -6.56 -14.38 -7.12
CA PHE A 488 -7.22 -13.37 -6.30
C PHE A 488 -8.70 -13.24 -6.67
N GLU A 489 -9.54 -13.30 -5.64
CA GLU A 489 -10.99 -13.14 -5.73
C GLU A 489 -11.46 -12.24 -4.59
N TYR A 490 -12.49 -11.44 -4.87
CA TYR A 490 -13.25 -10.80 -3.82
C TYR A 490 -14.29 -11.79 -3.32
N HIS A 491 -14.08 -12.34 -2.13
CA HIS A 491 -15.09 -13.13 -1.44
C HIS A 491 -15.83 -12.24 -0.44
N PRO A 492 -17.16 -12.06 -0.58
CA PRO A 492 -17.92 -11.51 0.52
C PRO A 492 -17.73 -12.44 1.73
N ALA A 493 -17.44 -11.86 2.89
CA ALA A 493 -17.03 -12.59 4.11
C ALA A 493 -18.00 -13.69 4.58
N ASP A 494 -19.22 -13.69 4.05
CA ASP A 494 -20.25 -14.69 4.23
C ASP A 494 -20.46 -15.42 2.90
N GLY A 495 -19.72 -16.51 2.66
CA GLY A 495 -19.86 -17.31 1.44
C GLY A 495 -21.32 -17.69 1.19
N GLY A 496 -21.96 -17.06 0.20
CA GLY A 496 -23.15 -17.57 -0.49
C GLY A 496 -24.41 -17.85 0.32
N ALA A 497 -24.49 -17.56 1.62
CA ALA A 497 -25.77 -17.49 2.30
C ALA A 497 -26.37 -16.11 2.02
N ALA A 498 -26.87 -15.94 0.80
CA ALA A 498 -27.95 -15.01 0.57
C ALA A 498 -29.05 -15.36 1.59
N GLU A 499 -29.16 -14.59 2.67
CA GLU A 499 -30.40 -14.52 3.42
C GLU A 499 -31.45 -14.03 2.42
N GLY A 500 -32.13 -15.01 1.83
CA GLY A 500 -33.29 -14.76 1.00
C GLY A 500 -34.31 -14.03 1.84
N VAL A 501 -34.51 -12.76 1.53
CA VAL A 501 -35.80 -12.12 1.69
C VAL A 501 -36.13 -11.46 0.36
N ARG A 502 -36.58 -12.31 -0.58
CA ARG A 502 -37.62 -11.89 -1.52
C ARG A 502 -38.94 -11.88 -0.74
N SER A 503 -39.43 -10.68 -0.43
CA SER A 503 -40.84 -10.28 -0.60
C SER A 503 -40.97 -8.80 -0.33
#